data_AF-A0A2E2AFS5-F1
#
_entry.id   AF-A0A2E2AFS5-F1
#
_cell.length_a   1.000
_cell.length_b   1.000
_cell.length_c   1.000
_cell.angle_alpha   90.00
_cell.angle_beta   90.00
_cell.angle_gamma   90.00
#
_symmetry.space_group_name_H-M   'P 1'
#
loop_
_entity.id
_entity.type
_entity.pdbx_description
1 polymer ?
#
loop_
_entity_poly.entity_id
_entity_poly.type
_entity_poly.pdbx_seq_one_letter_code
_entity_poly.pdbx_strand_id
1 'polypeptide(L)'
;MTPGQRYLIFLGKDGSGIVVETQNTFNLEKLKQEAISKGMACRPLTIESFYPDYRGYRYFDLRNAITHETFSLDYILESWEADKKHREGHEGTEEWYIH
;
A
#
# COMPACT_ATOMS: atom_id res chain seq x y z
N MET A 1 -19.42 14.07 -8.50
CA MET A 1 -18.83 13.55 -7.25
C MET A 1 -19.69 14.03 -6.10
N THR A 2 -20.31 13.14 -5.35
CA THR A 2 -20.98 13.47 -4.09
C THR A 2 -19.90 13.93 -3.08
N PRO A 3 -19.99 15.14 -2.53
CA PRO A 3 -19.06 15.59 -1.51
C PRO A 3 -19.11 14.62 -0.32
N GLY A 4 -17.98 13.97 0.00
CA GLY A 4 -17.84 13.11 1.18
C GLY A 4 -17.65 11.62 0.94
N GLN A 5 -17.85 11.12 -0.28
CA GLN A 5 -17.65 9.69 -0.56
C GLN A 5 -16.16 9.39 -0.81
N ARG A 6 -15.53 8.68 0.14
CA ARG A 6 -14.12 8.25 0.05
C ARG A 6 -14.06 6.80 -0.41
N TYR A 7 -13.16 6.51 -1.34
CA TYR A 7 -12.96 5.16 -1.89
C TYR A 7 -11.59 4.65 -1.44
N LEU A 8 -11.56 3.96 -0.31
CA LEU A 8 -10.34 3.49 0.32
C LEU A 8 -10.17 1.99 0.14
N ILE A 9 -8.93 1.56 -0.09
CA ILE A 9 -8.57 0.14 -0.17
C ILE A 9 -7.20 -0.10 0.47
N PHE A 10 -7.10 -1.17 1.25
CA PHE A 10 -5.83 -1.72 1.69
C PHE A 10 -5.33 -2.74 0.67
N LEU A 11 -4.07 -2.60 0.26
CA LEU A 11 -3.37 -3.53 -0.60
C LEU A 11 -2.19 -4.10 0.19
N GLY A 12 -2.11 -5.43 0.31
CA GLY A 12 -1.08 -6.09 1.10
C GLY A 12 -0.44 -7.26 0.37
N LYS A 13 0.85 -7.50 0.63
CA LYS A 13 1.60 -8.66 0.15
C LYS A 13 2.75 -8.95 1.10
N ASP A 14 2.96 -10.24 1.44
CA ASP A 14 4.10 -10.72 2.21
C ASP A 14 4.37 -9.94 3.52
N GLY A 15 3.30 -9.64 4.27
CA GLY A 15 3.37 -8.90 5.54
C GLY A 15 3.52 -7.38 5.39
N SER A 16 3.71 -6.88 4.18
CA SER A 16 3.74 -5.45 3.85
C SER A 16 2.38 -4.96 3.34
N GLY A 17 2.13 -3.66 3.44
CA GLY A 17 0.85 -3.09 3.00
C GLY A 17 0.86 -1.58 2.78
N ILE A 18 -0.11 -1.12 2.00
CA ILE A 18 -0.41 0.29 1.73
C ILE A 18 -1.91 0.53 1.78
N VAL A 19 -2.29 1.77 2.08
CA VAL A 19 -3.66 2.25 1.93
C VAL A 19 -3.71 3.21 0.76
N VAL A 20 -4.69 3.05 -0.12
CA VAL A 20 -4.88 3.88 -1.29
C VAL A 20 -6.28 4.47 -1.29
N GLU A 21 -6.39 5.78 -1.50
CA GLU A 21 -7.65 6.48 -1.71
C GLU A 21 -7.81 6.85 -3.19
N THR A 22 -8.95 6.54 -3.79
CA THR A 22 -9.24 6.82 -5.20
C THR A 22 -10.38 7.83 -5.38
N GLN A 23 -10.48 8.39 -6.58
CA GLN A 23 -11.50 9.40 -6.93
C GLN A 23 -12.91 8.83 -7.08
N ASN A 24 -13.03 7.56 -7.48
CA ASN A 24 -14.31 6.91 -7.79
C ASN A 24 -14.18 5.38 -7.75
N THR A 25 -15.32 4.69 -7.78
CA THR A 25 -15.41 3.22 -7.79
C THR A 25 -14.76 2.56 -9.00
N PHE A 26 -14.76 3.22 -10.17
CA PHE A 26 -14.12 2.70 -11.38
C PHE A 26 -12.60 2.58 -11.20
N ASN A 27 -11.96 3.65 -10.70
CA ASN A 27 -10.53 3.66 -10.41
C ASN A 27 -10.18 2.67 -9.28
N LEU A 28 -11.06 2.53 -8.28
CA LEU A 28 -10.91 1.54 -7.21
C LEU A 28 -10.89 0.11 -7.75
N GLU A 29 -11.85 -0.25 -8.61
CA GLU A 29 -11.92 -1.59 -9.19
C GLU A 29 -10.77 -1.86 -10.17
N LYS A 30 -10.36 -0.86 -10.97
CA LYS A 30 -9.17 -0.97 -11.82
C LYS A 30 -7.91 -1.29 -10.99
N LEU A 31 -7.69 -0.52 -9.92
CA LEU A 31 -6.57 -0.72 -9.00
C LEU A 31 -6.62 -2.11 -8.34
N LYS A 32 -7.81 -2.55 -7.93
CA LYS A 32 -8.01 -3.86 -7.32
C LYS A 32 -7.70 -5.00 -8.30
N GLN A 33 -8.13 -4.91 -9.56
CA GLN A 33 -7.79 -5.92 -10.58
C GLN A 33 -6.29 -5.98 -10.82
N GLU A 34 -5.63 -4.82 -10.94
CA GLU A 34 -4.18 -4.73 -11.07
C GLU A 34 -3.46 -5.37 -9.88
N ALA A 35 -3.83 -5.01 -8.66
CA ALA A 35 -3.27 -5.56 -7.44
C ALA A 35 -3.45 -7.09 -7.34
N ILE A 36 -4.64 -7.61 -7.67
CA ILE A 36 -4.91 -9.06 -7.70
C ILE A 36 -4.01 -9.76 -8.72
N SER A 37 -3.86 -9.20 -9.93
CA SER A 37 -2.99 -9.78 -10.96
C SER A 37 -1.51 -9.82 -10.54
N LYS A 38 -1.11 -8.97 -9.60
CA LYS A 38 0.24 -8.93 -9.01
C LYS A 38 0.36 -9.75 -7.71
N GLY A 39 -0.69 -10.48 -7.34
CA GLY A 39 -0.74 -11.36 -6.17
C GLY A 39 -0.92 -10.63 -4.83
N MET A 40 -1.47 -9.42 -4.84
CA MET A 40 -1.76 -8.67 -3.61
C MET A 40 -3.15 -9.01 -3.05
N ALA A 41 -3.25 -9.07 -1.73
CA ALA A 41 -4.53 -9.09 -1.03
C ALA A 41 -5.17 -7.70 -1.07
N CYS A 42 -6.46 -7.65 -1.39
CA CYS A 42 -7.23 -6.41 -1.49
C CYS A 42 -8.34 -6.40 -0.45
N ARG A 43 -8.43 -5.34 0.37
CA ARG A 43 -9.51 -5.17 1.35
C ARG A 43 -10.09 -3.76 1.25
N PRO A 44 -11.36 -3.60 0.80
CA PRO A 44 -12.03 -2.30 0.85
C PRO A 44 -12.09 -1.79 2.28
N LEU A 45 -11.90 -0.48 2.47
CA LEU A 45 -11.91 0.16 3.78
C LEU A 45 -13.02 1.21 3.86
N THR A 46 -13.56 1.36 5.07
CA THR A 46 -14.29 2.56 5.48
C THR A 46 -13.38 3.47 6.31
N ILE A 47 -13.75 4.74 6.45
CA ILE A 47 -12.94 5.68 7.25
C ILE A 47 -12.87 5.27 8.73
N GLU A 48 -13.91 4.61 9.23
CA GLU A 48 -13.99 4.08 10.59
C GLU A 48 -13.01 2.91 10.79
N SER A 49 -12.83 2.06 9.77
CA SER A 49 -11.87 0.94 9.80
C SER A 49 -10.42 1.38 9.64
N PHE A 50 -10.16 2.52 8.98
CA PHE A 50 -8.81 2.99 8.72
C PHE A 50 -8.03 3.31 10.00
N TYR A 51 -8.66 4.03 10.94
CA TYR A 51 -7.99 4.53 12.16
C TYR A 51 -7.48 3.44 13.12
N PRO A 52 -8.25 2.39 13.46
CA PRO A 52 -7.78 1.35 14.36
C PRO A 52 -6.84 0.35 13.67
N ASP A 53 -7.15 -0.05 12.43
CA ASP A 53 -6.56 -1.26 11.86
C ASP A 53 -5.39 -0.97 10.90
N TYR A 54 -5.38 0.21 10.28
CA TYR A 54 -4.44 0.53 9.20
C TYR A 54 -3.59 1.78 9.50
N ARG A 55 -3.63 2.27 10.74
CA ARG A 55 -2.77 3.35 11.20
C ARG A 55 -1.31 2.87 11.23
N GLY A 56 -0.45 3.58 10.50
CA GLY A 56 0.99 3.29 10.38
C GLY A 56 1.41 2.71 9.03
N TYR A 57 0.46 2.27 8.19
CA TYR A 57 0.75 1.94 6.80
C TYR A 57 0.92 3.22 5.96
N ARG A 58 1.75 3.15 4.91
CA ARG A 58 1.88 4.26 3.96
C ARG A 58 0.55 4.47 3.25
N TYR A 59 0.17 5.74 3.12
CA TYR A 59 -1.08 6.17 2.52
C TYR A 59 -0.83 6.94 1.23
N PHE A 60 -1.60 6.63 0.19
CA PHE A 60 -1.53 7.28 -1.13
C PHE A 60 -2.88 7.88 -1.50
N ASP A 61 -2.92 9.20 -1.70
CA ASP A 61 -4.13 9.91 -2.15
C ASP A 61 -4.11 10.07 -3.68
N LEU A 62 -4.74 9.16 -4.42
CA LEU A 62 -4.84 9.24 -5.88
C LEU A 62 -5.89 10.26 -6.35
N ARG A 63 -6.51 11.01 -5.45
CA ARG A 63 -7.26 12.22 -5.82
C ARG A 63 -6.32 13.38 -6.08
N ASN A 64 -5.13 13.37 -5.49
CA ASN A 64 -4.06 14.30 -5.81
C ASN A 64 -3.45 13.93 -7.18
N ALA A 65 -3.40 14.90 -8.09
CA ALA A 65 -2.89 14.67 -9.45
C ALA A 65 -1.44 14.16 -9.47
N ILE A 66 -0.56 14.72 -8.62
CA ILE A 66 0.85 14.35 -8.57
C ILE A 66 1.01 12.90 -8.10
N THR A 67 0.30 12.52 -7.04
CA THR A 67 0.33 11.14 -6.55
C THR A 67 -0.29 10.18 -7.57
N HIS A 68 -1.39 10.57 -8.22
CA HIS A 68 -2.02 9.77 -9.26
C HIS A 68 -1.08 9.50 -10.45
N GLU A 69 -0.30 10.49 -10.89
CA GLU A 69 0.63 10.35 -12.01
C GLU A 69 1.88 9.52 -11.68
N THR A 70 2.32 9.55 -10.42
CA THR A 70 3.56 8.90 -9.98
C THR A 70 3.34 7.55 -9.30
N PHE A 71 2.10 7.21 -8.93
CA PHE A 71 1.77 5.96 -8.27
C PHE A 71 1.94 4.76 -9.21
N SER A 72 2.66 3.74 -8.75
CA SER A 72 2.89 2.50 -9.48
C SER A 72 2.96 1.33 -8.50
N LEU A 73 2.12 0.31 -8.71
CA LEU A 73 2.17 -0.91 -7.90
C LEU A 73 3.47 -1.70 -8.15
N ASP A 74 4.01 -1.65 -9.37
CA ASP A 74 5.28 -2.31 -9.68
C ASP A 74 6.42 -1.72 -8.85
N TYR A 75 6.51 -0.38 -8.79
CA TYR A 75 7.52 0.29 -7.97
C TYR A 75 7.38 -0.03 -6.48
N ILE A 76 6.14 -0.10 -5.97
CA ILE A 76 5.88 -0.46 -4.57
C ILE A 76 6.36 -1.89 -4.28
N LEU A 77 6.03 -2.84 -5.16
CA LEU A 77 6.45 -4.24 -5.01
C LEU A 77 7.97 -4.38 -5.11
N GLU A 78 8.61 -3.70 -6.06
CA GLU A 78 10.08 -3.66 -6.17
C GLU A 78 10.73 -3.12 -4.90
N SER A 79 10.15 -2.06 -4.33
CA SER A 79 10.63 -1.47 -3.07
C SER A 79 10.51 -2.44 -1.91
N TRP A 80 9.40 -3.18 -1.80
CA TRP A 80 9.22 -4.20 -0.77
C TRP A 80 10.21 -5.37 -0.92
N GLU A 81 10.45 -5.83 -2.15
CA GLU A 81 11.44 -6.87 -2.42
C GLU A 81 12.87 -6.41 -2.11
N ALA A 82 13.21 -5.16 -2.43
CA ALA A 82 14.50 -4.58 -2.08
C ALA A 82 14.69 -4.47 -0.56
N ASP A 83 13.68 -3.98 0.16
CA ASP A 83 13.68 -3.90 1.63
C ASP A 83 13.82 -5.29 2.27
N LYS A 84 13.14 -6.30 1.72
CA LYS A 84 13.23 -7.69 2.18
C LYS A 84 14.62 -8.27 1.98
N LYS A 85 15.20 -8.14 0.78
CA LYS A 85 16.58 -8.58 0.50
C LYS A 85 17.60 -7.87 1.36
N HIS A 86 17.39 -6.59 1.66
CA HIS A 86 18.27 -5.86 2.58
C HIS A 86 18.18 -6.43 4.00
N ARG A 87 17.00 -6.83 4.48
CA ARG A 87 16.87 -7.45 5.80
C ARG A 87 17.47 -8.85 5.84
N GLU A 88 17.22 -9.69 4.84
CA GLU A 88 17.73 -11.05 4.74
C GLU A 88 19.27 -11.08 4.55
N GLY A 89 19.82 -10.12 3.79
CA GLY A 89 21.27 -9.98 3.62
C GLY A 89 22.02 -9.55 4.89
N HIS A 90 21.30 -9.09 5.92
CA HIS A 90 21.84 -8.73 7.24
C HIS A 90 21.63 -9.82 8.30
N GLU A 91 20.99 -10.96 7.96
CA GLU A 91 20.92 -12.14 8.86
C GLU A 91 22.28 -12.85 9.04
N GLY A 92 23.37 -12.30 8.47
CA GLY A 92 24.75 -12.78 8.61
C GLY A 92 25.70 -11.87 9.41
N THR A 93 25.19 -10.85 10.11
CA THR A 93 26.01 -10.05 11.04
C THR A 93 25.33 -9.95 12.41
N GLU A 94 25.25 -11.09 13.10
CA GLU A 94 25.25 -11.09 14.57
C GLU A 94 26.64 -10.65 15.04
N GLU A 95 26.88 -9.33 15.11
CA GLU A 95 27.97 -8.62 15.81
C GLU A 95 27.93 -7.19 15.24
N TRP A 96 27.51 -6.13 15.94
CA TRP A 96 27.91 -5.65 17.27
C TRP A 96 26.80 -4.78 17.93
N TYR A 97 26.26 -5.18 19.10
CA TYR A 97 26.46 -4.58 20.46
C TYR A 97 26.72 -3.03 20.58
N ILE A 98 26.29 -2.19 21.56
CA ILE A 98 25.58 -2.22 22.88
C ILE A 98 25.14 -0.77 23.30
N HIS A 99 24.26 -0.71 24.32
CA HIS A 99 23.96 0.31 25.36
C HIS A 99 23.07 1.51 25.04
#